data_AF-A0A3R6SZT8-F1
#
_entry.id   AF-A0A3R6SZT8-F1
#
_cell.length_a   1.000
_cell.length_b   1.000
_cell.length_c   1.000
_cell.angle_alpha   90.00
_cell.angle_beta   90.00
_cell.angle_gamma   90.00
#
_symmetry.space_group_name_H-M   'P 1'
#
loop_
_entity.id
_entity.type
_entity.pdbx_description
1 polymer ?
#
loop_
_entity_poly.entity_id
_entity_poly.type
_entity_poly.pdbx_seq_one_letter_code
_entity_poly.pdbx_strand_id
1 'polypeptide(L)'
;MRKSIKRVLSVALAATVAVSGVAYTGTKASAASSYKAVMGYADTKWNWDGGNDSSKDTNKTAVSVKNKKGTATYTVTLKNKKSKNQPAQVFYIDIKNILKDHSAKKIKISGVSVKCDGKTVSGMKAVATGQLEKKEDPNKYRISIYNRVGNKQNGDKTAGYAASYGKKFKFKKSISVTFKVTIK
;
A
#
# COMPACT_ATOMS: atom_id res chain seq x y z
N MET A 1 65.40 -42.74 -5.70
CA MET A 1 65.18 -41.30 -5.94
C MET A 1 64.00 -41.14 -6.90
N ARG A 2 63.04 -40.30 -6.51
CA ARG A 2 61.77 -40.04 -7.22
C ARG A 2 61.99 -39.16 -8.44
N LYS A 3 61.36 -39.47 -9.58
CA LYS A 3 60.95 -38.46 -10.57
C LYS A 3 59.57 -38.79 -11.12
N SER A 4 58.59 -38.09 -10.59
CA SER A 4 57.16 -38.11 -10.95
C SER A 4 56.92 -37.38 -12.27
N ILE A 5 56.42 -38.10 -13.27
CA ILE A 5 55.89 -37.56 -14.52
C ILE A 5 54.50 -36.96 -14.23
N LYS A 6 54.35 -35.64 -14.39
CA LYS A 6 53.05 -34.96 -14.36
C LYS A 6 52.31 -35.25 -15.66
N ARG A 7 51.29 -36.12 -15.62
CA ARG A 7 50.27 -36.20 -16.67
C ARG A 7 49.19 -35.18 -16.34
N VAL A 8 49.16 -34.08 -17.09
CA VAL A 8 48.03 -33.15 -17.10
C VAL A 8 46.93 -33.83 -17.92
N LEU A 9 45.95 -34.44 -17.25
CA LEU A 9 44.73 -34.89 -17.94
C LEU A 9 43.81 -33.67 -18.09
N SER A 10 43.72 -33.19 -19.32
CA SER A 10 42.66 -32.28 -19.75
C SER A 10 41.32 -33.00 -19.65
N VAL A 11 40.50 -32.62 -18.67
CA VAL A 11 39.09 -33.05 -18.63
C VAL A 11 38.29 -32.10 -19.50
N ALA A 12 38.02 -32.51 -20.74
CA ALA A 12 37.02 -31.87 -21.57
C ALA A 12 35.63 -32.13 -20.95
N LEU A 13 34.95 -31.07 -20.51
CA LEU A 13 33.56 -31.14 -20.07
C LEU A 13 32.67 -31.32 -21.30
N ALA A 14 32.24 -32.55 -21.57
CA ALA A 14 31.23 -32.83 -22.58
C ALA A 14 29.89 -32.23 -22.12
N ALA A 15 29.42 -31.19 -22.80
CA ALA A 15 28.10 -30.62 -22.57
C ALA A 15 27.04 -31.59 -23.12
N THR A 16 26.38 -32.33 -22.24
CA THR A 16 25.13 -33.03 -22.57
C THR A 16 24.02 -32.00 -22.71
N VAL A 17 23.56 -31.74 -23.94
CA VAL A 17 22.36 -30.95 -24.19
C VAL A 17 21.16 -31.86 -23.92
N ALA A 18 20.61 -31.79 -22.70
CA ALA A 18 19.32 -32.37 -22.40
C ALA A 18 18.23 -31.46 -23.00
N VAL A 19 17.64 -31.87 -24.12
CA VAL A 19 16.38 -31.31 -24.61
C VAL A 19 15.25 -31.92 -23.77
N SER A 20 15.09 -31.42 -22.55
CA SER A 20 13.90 -31.68 -21.75
C SER A 20 12.98 -30.47 -21.90
N GLY A 21 11.79 -30.69 -22.48
CA GLY A 21 10.79 -29.65 -22.71
C GLY A 21 10.65 -28.73 -21.51
N VAL A 22 10.84 -27.43 -21.74
CA VAL A 22 10.59 -26.40 -20.75
C VAL A 22 9.08 -26.37 -20.53
N ALA A 23 8.60 -27.22 -19.61
CA ALA A 23 7.45 -26.84 -18.82
C ALA A 23 7.84 -25.50 -18.21
N TYR A 24 7.23 -24.42 -18.70
CA TYR A 24 7.35 -23.09 -18.13
C TYR A 24 6.76 -23.17 -16.73
N THR A 25 7.54 -23.71 -15.79
CA THR A 25 7.30 -23.60 -14.36
C THR A 25 7.60 -22.15 -14.06
N GLY A 26 6.64 -21.29 -14.44
CA GLY A 26 6.70 -19.86 -14.21
C GLY A 26 7.07 -19.69 -12.75
N THR A 27 8.30 -19.26 -12.50
CA THR A 27 8.85 -19.15 -11.16
C THR A 27 7.94 -18.15 -10.47
N LYS A 28 7.08 -18.64 -9.57
CA LYS A 28 6.17 -17.77 -8.84
C LYS A 28 7.06 -16.75 -8.12
N ALA A 29 6.96 -15.49 -8.53
CA ALA A 29 7.77 -14.43 -7.96
C ALA A 29 7.69 -14.51 -6.44
N SER A 30 8.84 -14.44 -5.77
CA SER A 30 8.89 -14.45 -4.32
C SER A 30 8.09 -13.27 -3.77
N ALA A 31 7.31 -13.52 -2.70
CA ALA A 31 6.51 -12.48 -2.07
C ALA A 31 7.40 -11.31 -1.63
N ALA A 32 6.87 -10.08 -1.68
CA ALA A 32 7.63 -8.90 -1.28
C ALA A 32 7.96 -8.96 0.22
N SER A 33 9.13 -8.49 0.64
CA SER A 33 9.50 -8.40 2.06
C SER A 33 8.71 -7.32 2.81
N SER A 34 8.27 -6.28 2.09
CA SER A 34 7.42 -5.21 2.62
C SER A 34 6.64 -4.51 1.50
N TYR A 35 5.60 -3.78 1.92
CA TYR A 35 4.74 -2.95 1.08
C TYR A 35 4.87 -1.48 1.48
N LYS A 36 4.32 -0.57 0.67
CA LYS A 36 4.23 0.84 1.01
C LYS A 36 2.78 1.21 1.33
N ALA A 37 2.55 1.74 2.53
CA ALA A 37 1.33 2.45 2.86
C ALA A 37 1.51 3.93 2.55
N VAL A 38 0.65 4.48 1.71
CA VAL A 38 0.63 5.90 1.35
C VAL A 38 -0.71 6.52 1.70
N MET A 39 -0.70 7.81 2.00
CA MET A 39 -1.90 8.52 2.41
C MET A 39 -2.21 9.64 1.45
N GLY A 40 -3.46 9.72 1.04
CA GLY A 40 -3.94 10.75 0.13
C GLY A 40 -5.26 11.35 0.60
N TYR A 41 -5.53 12.54 0.10
CA TYR A 41 -6.78 13.23 0.30
C TYR A 41 -7.22 13.96 -0.97
N ALA A 42 -8.52 14.29 -1.03
CA ALA A 42 -9.04 15.27 -1.98
C ALA A 42 -9.70 16.39 -1.19
N ASP A 43 -9.47 17.64 -1.60
CA ASP A 43 -10.18 18.80 -1.04
C ASP A 43 -11.64 18.87 -1.53
N THR A 44 -12.38 19.89 -1.08
CA THR A 44 -13.78 20.09 -1.48
C THR A 44 -13.99 20.47 -2.95
N LYS A 45 -12.90 20.70 -3.69
CA LYS A 45 -12.87 20.98 -5.12
C LYS A 45 -12.31 19.81 -5.92
N TRP A 46 -12.16 18.63 -5.30
CA TRP A 46 -11.58 17.44 -5.91
C TRP A 46 -10.10 17.58 -6.33
N ASN A 47 -9.37 18.53 -5.75
CA ASN A 47 -7.92 18.57 -5.92
C ASN A 47 -7.30 17.47 -5.07
N TRP A 48 -6.67 16.50 -5.73
CA TRP A 48 -6.01 15.37 -5.08
C TRP A 48 -4.59 15.73 -4.66
N ASP A 49 -4.19 15.25 -3.50
CA ASP A 49 -2.85 15.43 -2.97
C ASP A 49 -2.44 14.23 -2.09
N GLY A 50 -1.15 13.89 -2.10
CA GLY A 50 -0.63 12.64 -1.54
C GLY A 50 -0.99 11.39 -2.35
N GLY A 51 -1.03 10.23 -1.69
CA GLY A 51 -1.46 8.96 -2.29
C GLY A 51 -0.48 8.32 -3.29
N ASN A 52 0.71 8.89 -3.43
CA ASN A 52 1.74 8.44 -4.35
C ASN A 52 2.90 7.79 -3.57
N ASP A 53 3.49 6.71 -4.10
CA ASP A 53 4.62 5.98 -3.52
C ASP A 53 5.92 6.10 -4.36
N SER A 54 5.91 6.96 -5.38
CA SER A 54 7.02 7.22 -6.30
C SER A 54 8.03 8.25 -5.76
N SER A 55 9.18 8.35 -6.42
CA SER A 55 10.21 9.36 -6.13
C SER A 55 9.73 10.81 -6.29
N LYS A 56 8.62 11.02 -7.02
CA LYS A 56 7.96 12.31 -7.19
C LYS A 56 6.95 12.61 -6.07
N ASP A 57 6.72 11.69 -5.12
CA ASP A 57 5.89 11.98 -3.94
C ASP A 57 6.58 13.00 -3.04
N THR A 58 6.27 14.26 -3.28
CA THR A 58 6.84 15.35 -2.51
C THR A 58 6.26 15.44 -1.09
N ASN A 59 5.17 14.71 -0.80
CA ASN A 59 4.55 14.64 0.52
C ASN A 59 5.18 13.56 1.41
N LYS A 60 5.97 12.65 0.82
CA LYS A 60 6.71 11.57 1.50
C LYS A 60 5.85 10.79 2.49
N THR A 61 4.65 10.40 2.05
CA THR A 61 3.67 9.71 2.93
C THR A 61 3.94 8.23 3.05
N ALA A 62 4.88 7.68 2.26
CA ALA A 62 5.15 6.25 2.24
C ALA A 62 5.73 5.73 3.56
N VAL A 63 5.05 4.76 4.16
CA VAL A 63 5.52 3.98 5.31
C VAL A 63 5.67 2.52 4.91
N SER A 64 6.78 1.89 5.31
CA SER A 64 7.01 0.45 5.07
C SER A 64 6.11 -0.40 5.97
N VAL A 65 5.29 -1.24 5.34
CA VAL A 65 4.43 -2.24 5.99
C VAL A 65 5.08 -3.61 5.79
N LYS A 66 5.50 -4.26 6.87
CA LYS A 66 6.19 -5.56 6.78
C LYS A 66 5.24 -6.64 6.28
N ASN A 67 5.71 -7.47 5.34
CA ASN A 67 5.01 -8.69 4.97
C ASN A 67 5.27 -9.77 6.01
N LYS A 68 4.55 -9.68 7.13
CA LYS A 68 4.68 -10.63 8.25
C LYS A 68 3.29 -10.97 8.79
N LYS A 69 3.03 -12.27 8.97
CA LYS A 69 1.82 -12.77 9.62
C LYS A 69 1.71 -12.21 11.04
N GLY A 70 0.48 -11.91 11.46
CA GLY A 70 0.18 -11.31 12.76
C GLY A 70 -0.26 -9.86 12.63
N THR A 71 -0.31 -9.15 13.76
CA THR A 71 -0.80 -7.77 13.84
C THR A 71 0.35 -6.80 14.08
N ALA A 72 0.43 -5.74 13.28
CA ALA A 72 1.37 -4.65 13.46
C ALA A 72 0.67 -3.30 13.37
N THR A 73 1.20 -2.31 14.08
CA THR A 73 0.66 -0.94 14.10
C THR A 73 1.53 -0.04 13.22
N TYR A 74 0.89 0.78 12.39
CA TYR A 74 1.55 1.71 11.49
C TYR A 74 0.96 3.10 11.67
N THR A 75 1.78 4.13 11.48
CA THR A 75 1.34 5.52 11.46
C THR A 75 1.80 6.18 10.18
N VAL A 76 0.87 6.62 9.34
CA VAL A 76 1.16 7.36 8.11
C VAL A 76 0.89 8.84 8.36
N THR A 77 1.77 9.72 7.91
CA THR A 77 1.66 11.17 8.09
C THR A 77 1.77 11.90 6.76
N LEU A 78 0.87 12.84 6.52
CA LEU A 78 0.90 13.76 5.40
C LEU A 78 1.13 15.15 5.97
N LYS A 79 2.17 15.82 5.48
CA LYS A 79 2.49 17.20 5.84
C LYS A 79 1.89 18.15 4.82
N ASN A 80 1.12 19.12 5.29
CA ASN A 80 0.60 20.17 4.46
C ASN A 80 1.72 21.18 4.15
N LYS A 81 2.11 21.31 2.90
CA LYS A 81 3.04 22.35 2.46
C LYS A 81 2.38 23.71 2.34
N LYS A 82 1.05 23.75 2.21
CA LYS A 82 0.28 25.00 2.12
C LYS A 82 0.02 25.48 3.55
N SER A 83 0.37 26.73 3.85
CA SER A 83 0.20 27.34 5.20
C SER A 83 -1.25 27.55 5.66
N LYS A 84 -2.25 27.13 4.87
CA LYS A 84 -3.68 27.34 5.11
C LYS A 84 -4.39 26.04 5.49
N ASN A 85 -5.44 26.16 6.32
CA ASN A 85 -6.37 25.08 6.64
C ASN A 85 -6.89 24.42 5.36
N GLN A 86 -6.67 23.12 5.19
CA GLN A 86 -7.25 22.36 4.08
C GLN A 86 -8.43 21.52 4.58
N PRO A 87 -9.67 21.74 4.10
CA PRO A 87 -10.75 20.80 4.29
C PRO A 87 -10.54 19.59 3.37
N ALA A 88 -10.66 18.37 3.87
CA ALA A 88 -10.71 17.19 3.02
C ALA A 88 -12.14 16.70 2.86
N GLN A 89 -12.50 16.35 1.63
CA GLN A 89 -13.74 15.67 1.28
C GLN A 89 -13.54 14.16 1.18
N VAL A 90 -12.33 13.72 0.84
CA VAL A 90 -11.92 12.32 0.77
C VAL A 90 -10.61 12.16 1.53
N PHE A 91 -10.49 11.07 2.30
CA PHE A 91 -9.26 10.73 3.00
C PHE A 91 -9.08 9.22 3.11
N TYR A 92 -7.91 8.74 2.71
CA TYR A 92 -7.63 7.31 2.61
C TYR A 92 -6.15 6.98 2.84
N ILE A 93 -5.90 5.71 3.13
CA ILE A 93 -4.58 5.08 3.09
C ILE A 93 -4.65 3.93 2.10
N ASP A 94 -3.64 3.82 1.26
CA ASP A 94 -3.46 2.74 0.32
C ASP A 94 -2.22 1.94 0.66
N ILE A 95 -2.37 0.63 0.88
CA ILE A 95 -1.26 -0.30 0.99
C ILE A 95 -1.02 -0.90 -0.41
N LYS A 96 0.01 -0.42 -1.09
CA LYS A 96 0.33 -0.76 -2.48
C LYS A 96 0.91 -2.16 -2.58
N ASN A 97 0.49 -2.91 -3.60
CA ASN A 97 0.97 -4.26 -3.95
C ASN A 97 0.69 -5.39 -2.93
N ILE A 98 0.12 -5.12 -1.75
CA ILE A 98 -0.17 -6.16 -0.76
C ILE A 98 -1.10 -7.26 -1.29
N LEU A 99 -1.98 -6.93 -2.23
CA LEU A 99 -2.92 -7.91 -2.81
C LEU A 99 -2.30 -8.85 -3.84
N LYS A 100 -1.03 -8.63 -4.22
CA LYS A 100 -0.28 -9.61 -5.04
C LYS A 100 0.03 -10.87 -4.24
N ASP A 101 0.27 -10.71 -2.95
CA ASP A 101 0.71 -11.79 -2.06
C ASP A 101 -0.40 -12.29 -1.13
N HIS A 102 -1.37 -11.42 -0.80
CA HIS A 102 -2.43 -11.71 0.17
C HIS A 102 -3.81 -11.45 -0.41
N SER A 103 -4.77 -12.35 -0.18
CA SER A 103 -6.16 -12.05 -0.51
C SER A 103 -6.73 -11.01 0.46
N ALA A 104 -7.64 -10.14 -0.03
CA ALA A 104 -8.25 -9.10 0.79
C ALA A 104 -8.94 -9.66 2.06
N LYS A 105 -9.45 -10.89 2.01
CA LYS A 105 -10.08 -11.60 3.15
C LYS A 105 -9.09 -11.96 4.27
N LYS A 106 -7.79 -12.10 3.95
CA LYS A 106 -6.72 -12.38 4.92
C LYS A 106 -6.14 -11.14 5.57
N ILE A 107 -6.57 -9.95 5.13
CA ILE A 107 -6.14 -8.67 5.67
C ILE A 107 -7.28 -8.07 6.50
N LYS A 108 -7.01 -7.77 7.77
CA LYS A 108 -7.94 -7.06 8.65
C LYS A 108 -7.30 -5.75 9.11
N ILE A 109 -8.09 -4.67 9.07
CA ILE A 109 -7.71 -3.37 9.60
C ILE A 109 -8.49 -3.09 10.88
N SER A 110 -7.82 -2.53 11.89
CA SER A 110 -8.46 -2.13 13.14
C SER A 110 -7.73 -0.96 13.80
N GLY A 111 -8.30 -0.41 14.87
CA GLY A 111 -7.65 0.62 15.69
C GLY A 111 -7.30 1.90 14.91
N VAL A 112 -8.13 2.27 13.94
CA VAL A 112 -7.92 3.50 13.16
C VAL A 112 -8.11 4.71 14.05
N SER A 113 -7.08 5.55 14.14
CA SER A 113 -7.07 6.80 14.91
C SER A 113 -6.46 7.91 14.05
N VAL A 114 -7.08 9.09 14.08
CA VAL A 114 -6.66 10.25 13.28
C VAL A 114 -6.21 11.37 14.19
N LYS A 115 -5.06 11.98 13.87
CA LYS A 115 -4.57 13.20 14.50
C LYS A 115 -4.41 14.31 13.47
N CYS A 116 -5.06 15.44 13.70
CA CYS A 116 -4.86 16.67 12.93
C CYS A 116 -3.98 17.61 13.75
N ASP A 117 -2.85 18.04 13.20
CA ASP A 117 -1.89 18.92 13.87
C ASP A 117 -1.49 18.42 15.28
N GLY A 118 -1.35 17.11 15.43
CA GLY A 118 -1.02 16.44 16.70
C GLY A 118 -2.21 16.17 17.63
N LYS A 119 -3.38 16.75 17.37
CA LYS A 119 -4.60 16.58 18.19
C LYS A 119 -5.47 15.46 17.64
N THR A 120 -5.85 14.53 18.52
CA THR A 120 -6.77 13.43 18.18
C THR A 120 -8.13 13.97 17.76
N VAL A 121 -8.65 13.45 16.65
CA VAL A 121 -10.01 13.74 16.18
C VAL A 121 -10.93 12.60 16.61
N SER A 122 -11.89 12.89 17.48
CA SER A 122 -12.84 11.89 17.98
C SER A 122 -13.83 11.44 16.91
N GLY A 123 -14.32 10.21 17.03
CA GLY A 123 -15.35 9.63 16.14
C GLY A 123 -14.85 9.21 14.75
N MET A 124 -13.56 9.33 14.46
CA MET A 124 -12.95 8.88 13.21
C MET A 124 -12.73 7.37 13.22
N LYS A 125 -13.17 6.68 12.16
CA LYS A 125 -13.01 5.23 11.95
C LYS A 125 -12.83 4.94 10.46
N ALA A 126 -12.39 3.74 10.10
CA ALA A 126 -12.48 3.32 8.70
C ALA A 126 -13.96 3.18 8.30
N VAL A 127 -14.35 3.87 7.22
CA VAL A 127 -15.68 3.74 6.59
C VAL A 127 -15.72 2.61 5.57
N ALA A 128 -14.56 2.21 5.05
CA ALA A 128 -14.42 1.05 4.18
C ALA A 128 -12.98 0.56 4.16
N THR A 129 -12.82 -0.75 3.99
CA THR A 129 -11.51 -1.37 3.83
C THR A 129 -11.57 -2.51 2.83
N GLY A 130 -10.57 -2.65 1.97
CA GLY A 130 -10.50 -3.78 1.05
C GLY A 130 -9.93 -3.42 -0.33
N GLN A 131 -10.19 -4.29 -1.30
CA GLN A 131 -9.90 -4.06 -2.70
C GLN A 131 -11.02 -3.20 -3.32
N LEU A 132 -10.99 -1.89 -3.06
CA LEU A 132 -12.08 -0.99 -3.45
C LEU A 132 -11.99 -0.48 -4.90
N GLU A 133 -10.80 -0.50 -5.51
CA GLU A 133 -10.54 -0.02 -6.88
C GLU A 133 -9.98 -1.14 -7.74
N LYS A 134 -10.77 -2.21 -7.91
CA LYS A 134 -10.32 -3.44 -8.59
C LYS A 134 -9.94 -3.20 -10.07
N LYS A 135 -10.54 -2.22 -10.74
CA LYS A 135 -10.28 -1.95 -12.16
C LYS A 135 -9.02 -1.11 -12.36
N GLU A 136 -8.79 -0.13 -11.49
CA GLU A 136 -7.71 0.84 -11.60
C GLU A 136 -6.42 0.36 -10.93
N ASP A 137 -6.52 -0.22 -9.75
CA ASP A 137 -5.38 -0.72 -8.99
C ASP A 137 -5.76 -2.00 -8.22
N PRO A 138 -5.85 -3.15 -8.93
CA PRO A 138 -6.28 -4.42 -8.34
C PRO A 138 -5.34 -4.90 -7.22
N ASN A 139 -4.10 -4.41 -7.18
CA ASN A 139 -3.08 -4.91 -6.27
C ASN A 139 -3.04 -4.16 -4.93
N LYS A 140 -3.94 -3.20 -4.74
CA LYS A 140 -3.96 -2.29 -3.61
C LYS A 140 -5.06 -2.61 -2.60
N TYR A 141 -4.70 -2.56 -1.34
CA TYR A 141 -5.67 -2.57 -0.25
C TYR A 141 -5.90 -1.15 0.24
N ARG A 142 -7.13 -0.64 0.14
CA ARG A 142 -7.50 0.71 0.56
C ARG A 142 -8.16 0.68 1.94
N ILE A 143 -7.84 1.69 2.74
CA ILE A 143 -8.46 2.06 4.01
C ILE A 143 -9.08 3.45 3.81
N SER A 144 -10.38 3.52 3.58
CA SER A 144 -11.12 4.78 3.50
C SER A 144 -11.54 5.19 4.90
N ILE A 145 -11.23 6.43 5.31
CA ILE A 145 -11.44 6.90 6.68
C ILE A 145 -12.59 7.90 6.76
N TYR A 146 -12.61 8.88 5.86
CA TYR A 146 -13.55 10.00 5.95
C TYR A 146 -14.71 9.89 4.96
N ASN A 147 -14.44 9.31 3.78
CA ASN A 147 -15.44 9.10 2.75
C ASN A 147 -15.05 7.89 1.90
N ARG A 148 -16.05 7.12 1.44
CA ARG A 148 -15.84 6.13 0.39
C ARG A 148 -15.71 6.90 -0.92
N VAL A 149 -14.53 6.82 -1.55
CA VAL A 149 -14.45 7.14 -2.98
C VAL A 149 -15.21 6.03 -3.69
N GLY A 150 -16.46 6.31 -4.03
CA GLY A 150 -17.26 5.47 -4.88
C GLY A 150 -17.75 6.34 -6.00
N ASN A 151 -17.18 6.19 -7.18
CA ASN A 151 -17.87 6.60 -8.39
C ASN A 151 -18.85 5.47 -8.75
N LYS A 152 -20.12 5.79 -9.02
CA LYS A 152 -21.08 4.82 -9.61
C LYS A 152 -20.52 4.16 -10.88
N GLN A 153 -19.58 4.79 -11.59
CA GLN A 153 -18.89 4.22 -12.77
C GLN A 153 -17.97 3.02 -12.46
N ASN A 154 -17.55 2.82 -11.21
CA ASN A 154 -16.55 1.79 -10.85
C ASN A 154 -17.15 0.47 -10.35
N GLY A 155 -18.48 0.34 -10.37
CA GLY A 155 -19.19 -0.90 -10.03
C GLY A 155 -19.49 -1.11 -8.54
N ASP A 156 -19.16 -0.16 -7.67
CA ASP A 156 -19.69 -0.13 -6.30
C ASP A 156 -21.10 0.49 -6.31
N LYS A 157 -22.13 -0.35 -6.21
CA LYS A 157 -23.54 0.08 -6.20
C LYS A 157 -23.93 0.85 -4.92
N THR A 158 -23.06 0.88 -3.90
CA THR A 158 -23.26 1.62 -2.63
C THR A 158 -22.58 3.00 -2.61
N ALA A 159 -21.92 3.35 -3.72
CA ALA A 159 -21.31 4.66 -3.97
C ALA A 159 -22.38 5.77 -4.08
N GLY A 160 -22.81 6.31 -2.96
CA GLY A 160 -23.65 7.50 -2.88
C GLY A 160 -22.82 8.73 -2.54
N TYR A 161 -22.70 9.68 -3.47
CA TYR A 161 -22.14 10.99 -3.14
C TYR A 161 -23.10 11.76 -2.24
N ALA A 162 -22.80 11.81 -0.94
CA ALA A 162 -23.20 12.92 -0.08
C ALA A 162 -22.16 13.07 1.05
N ALA A 163 -21.19 13.99 0.89
CA ALA A 163 -20.22 14.30 1.93
C ALA A 163 -20.62 15.59 2.65
N SER A 164 -21.52 15.50 3.63
CA SER A 164 -21.81 16.60 4.56
C SER A 164 -21.01 16.46 5.86
N TYR A 165 -19.69 16.64 5.79
CA TYR A 165 -18.88 16.72 7.04
C TYR A 165 -17.79 17.79 7.04
N GLY A 166 -17.67 18.62 6.00
CA GLY A 166 -16.57 19.57 5.72
C GLY A 166 -16.11 20.55 6.82
N LYS A 167 -16.71 20.51 8.03
CA LYS A 167 -16.28 21.25 9.21
C LYS A 167 -15.33 20.48 10.14
N LYS A 168 -15.40 19.14 10.22
CA LYS A 168 -14.64 18.36 11.24
C LYS A 168 -13.20 18.02 10.85
N PHE A 169 -12.88 18.07 9.57
CA PHE A 169 -11.58 17.62 9.05
C PHE A 169 -10.83 18.79 8.40
N LYS A 170 -10.11 19.55 9.22
CA LYS A 170 -9.25 20.66 8.81
C LYS A 170 -7.89 20.53 9.50
N PHE A 171 -6.80 20.68 8.76
CA PHE A 171 -5.44 20.64 9.30
C PHE A 171 -4.59 21.75 8.66
N LYS A 172 -3.65 22.32 9.44
CA LYS A 172 -2.72 23.38 9.00
C LYS A 172 -1.37 22.83 8.62
N LYS A 173 -0.80 21.97 9.45
CA LYS A 173 0.58 21.48 9.37
C LYS A 173 0.64 20.05 8.90
N SER A 174 -0.14 19.18 9.51
CA SER A 174 -0.08 17.75 9.19
C SER A 174 -1.31 17.00 9.64
N ILE A 175 -1.52 15.87 9.00
CA ILE A 175 -2.45 14.86 9.44
C ILE A 175 -1.74 13.52 9.54
N SER A 176 -2.04 12.78 10.60
CA SER A 176 -1.50 11.44 10.83
C SER A 176 -2.63 10.46 11.07
N VAL A 177 -2.46 9.24 10.57
CA VAL A 177 -3.37 8.14 10.84
C VAL A 177 -2.59 6.95 11.37
N THR A 178 -2.98 6.51 12.55
CA THR A 178 -2.52 5.25 13.12
C THR A 178 -3.54 4.16 12.86
N PHE A 179 -3.08 2.98 12.46
CA PHE A 179 -3.94 1.82 12.22
C PHE A 179 -3.17 0.52 12.47
N LYS A 180 -3.91 -0.54 12.78
CA LYS A 180 -3.38 -1.91 12.90
C LYS A 180 -3.72 -2.69 11.63
N VAL A 181 -2.72 -3.36 11.07
CA VAL A 181 -2.86 -4.33 9.98
C VAL A 181 -2.63 -5.72 10.55
N THR A 182 -3.59 -6.62 10.35
CA THR A 182 -3.46 -8.04 10.64
C THR A 182 -3.41 -8.82 9.33
N ILE A 183 -2.33 -9.56 9.10
CA ILE A 183 -2.17 -10.51 7.99
C ILE A 183 -2.32 -11.93 8.55
N LYS A 184 -3.25 -12.72 7.99
CA LYS A 184 -3.59 -14.08 8.45
C LYS A 184 -2.94 -15.20 7.65
#